data_AF-A0A1V5XPT7-F1
#
_entry.id   AF-A0A1V5XPT7-F1
#
_cell.length_a   1.000
_cell.length_b   1.000
_cell.length_c   1.000
_cell.angle_alpha   90.00
_cell.angle_beta   90.00
_cell.angle_gamma   90.00
#
_symmetry.space_group_name_H-M   'P 1'
#
loop_
_entity.id
_entity.type
_entity.pdbx_description
1 polymer ?
#
loop_
_entity_poly.entity_id
_entity_poly.type
_entity_poly.pdbx_seq_one_letter_code
_entity_poly.pdbx_strand_id
1 'polypeptide(L)'
;MKQLRFRNLLRRHVVGRHTEVWHHRSFRLPLSAVGGLTGFEPRRADLVLWFLADAWAIEEGMLERPNRVRYRDLARVHTQEYLESLSQPRTLARIFAADETELQVDEVLKTIRFACGATVQAARSRLVHGGIALNLFGGFHHAAPDSAGGFCAVNDIAVATAVLRNEGFRGRIVVIDVDAHPPDGLAACFRGDSSVWVGSISGESWGPLEGVDETVLPRGSEDRTYLCALDRMLSRMPRADFAFVIAGGDVVAGDRLGKLALTLEGARRRDRMVLEALGRVPSVWTAGGGYGRESWKVLAGTGLMLTCRSSTAIPPSYDPMRARYGWVSTKLSRERLEGAEELSAKDLEEALGLRPPEQPRLLGLYTAEGIEYALSHFGIIPHIRRLGFEQVHAAIDVVDMGDRVRVMGNALGKQHVLVECMLERRRVVERDVLYVHWLALCNPRARFSEKRPQLPGQEVPGLGLAREIGWALARIARRLGLEGVAYRPAWYHTAYSGRYHFVFADSRRQGRFEAMQRDLRDIPLIEVTRAAAEGRLRNHGERCTWEAEEMVFWLFDSPLDEKIVAEERANARFTIVASECDKHVP
;
A
#
# COMPACT_ATOMS: atom_id res chain seq x y z
N MET A 1 -10.32 14.85 13.20
CA MET A 1 -9.61 15.55 12.09
C MET A 1 -9.56 17.08 12.24
N LYS A 2 -10.66 17.82 12.44
CA LYS A 2 -10.62 19.30 12.54
C LYS A 2 -9.63 19.83 13.59
N GLN A 3 -9.65 19.30 14.81
CA GLN A 3 -8.71 19.69 15.87
C GLN A 3 -7.24 19.34 15.55
N LEU A 4 -7.00 18.18 14.93
CA LEU A 4 -5.67 17.76 14.48
C LEU A 4 -5.09 18.76 13.46
N ARG A 5 -5.89 19.11 12.45
CA ARG A 5 -5.54 20.08 11.40
C ARG A 5 -5.11 21.44 11.98
N PHE A 6 -5.92 22.01 12.86
CA PHE A 6 -5.62 23.31 13.46
C PHE A 6 -4.33 23.30 14.30
N ARG A 7 -4.15 22.26 15.13
CA ARG A 7 -2.93 22.11 15.96
C ARG A 7 -1.68 21.93 15.11
N ASN A 8 -1.76 21.12 14.06
CA ASN A 8 -0.64 20.89 13.16
C ASN A 8 -0.26 22.16 12.40
N LEU A 9 -1.25 22.92 11.90
CA LEU A 9 -1.02 24.20 11.22
C LEU A 9 -0.21 25.16 12.09
N LEU A 10 -0.64 25.39 13.34
CA LEU A 10 0.07 26.28 14.26
C LEU A 10 1.51 25.81 14.53
N ARG A 11 1.70 24.51 14.79
CA ARG A 11 3.02 23.94 15.09
C ARG A 11 3.95 23.96 13.89
N ARG A 12 3.45 23.70 12.68
CA ARG A 12 4.24 23.73 11.45
C ARG A 12 4.85 25.10 11.20
N HIS A 13 4.13 26.20 11.48
CA HIS A 13 4.68 27.55 11.32
C HIS A 13 5.87 27.85 12.24
N VAL A 14 5.94 27.15 13.38
CA VAL A 14 7.01 27.30 14.39
C VAL A 14 8.17 26.34 14.12
N VAL A 15 7.90 25.11 13.69
CA VAL A 15 8.90 24.03 13.60
C VAL A 15 9.29 23.66 12.16
N GLY A 16 8.34 23.73 11.23
CA GLY A 16 8.44 23.10 9.90
C GLY A 16 9.24 23.87 8.86
N ARG A 17 9.74 25.09 9.15
CA ARG A 17 10.40 25.95 8.15
C ARG A 17 11.64 25.35 7.46
N HIS A 18 12.15 24.22 7.96
CA HIS A 18 13.35 23.55 7.43
C HIS A 18 13.15 22.04 7.19
N THR A 19 11.92 21.59 6.97
CA THR A 19 11.63 20.17 6.64
C THR A 19 11.26 20.02 5.16
N GLU A 20 11.99 19.17 4.46
CA GLU A 20 11.63 18.70 3.11
C GLU A 20 10.93 17.35 3.19
N VAL A 21 9.97 17.12 2.29
CA VAL A 21 9.31 15.82 2.12
C VAL A 21 9.45 15.41 0.66
N TRP A 22 10.19 14.34 0.43
CA TRP A 22 10.50 13.84 -0.90
C TRP A 22 9.50 12.76 -1.31
N HIS A 23 8.87 12.97 -2.47
CA HIS A 23 7.90 12.04 -3.04
C HIS A 23 7.98 12.01 -4.56
N HIS A 24 7.75 10.84 -5.14
CA HIS A 24 7.49 10.70 -6.57
C HIS A 24 6.29 9.79 -6.81
N ARG A 25 5.53 10.04 -7.89
CA ARG A 25 4.37 9.18 -8.27
C ARG A 25 4.75 7.72 -8.55
N SER A 26 6.04 7.46 -8.76
CA SER A 26 6.57 6.10 -8.91
C SER A 26 6.86 5.41 -7.59
N PHE A 27 6.71 6.03 -6.41
CA PHE A 27 6.92 5.41 -5.09
C PHE A 27 5.82 4.40 -4.73
N ARG A 28 5.57 3.50 -5.67
CA ARG A 28 4.69 2.34 -5.56
C ARG A 28 5.22 1.25 -6.49
N LEU A 29 5.68 0.13 -5.94
CA LEU A 29 6.19 -0.97 -6.76
C LEU A 29 5.04 -1.62 -7.55
N PRO A 30 5.21 -1.95 -8.84
CA PRO A 30 4.18 -2.62 -9.64
C PRO A 30 4.10 -4.13 -9.33
N LEU A 31 4.02 -4.49 -8.04
CA LEU A 31 4.09 -5.88 -7.53
C LEU A 31 2.84 -6.24 -6.74
N SER A 32 1.71 -6.41 -7.43
CA SER A 32 0.41 -6.60 -6.78
C SER A 32 0.27 -7.94 -6.04
N ALA A 33 0.93 -9.02 -6.48
CA ALA A 33 0.89 -10.29 -5.76
C ALA A 33 1.66 -10.27 -4.44
N VAL A 34 2.80 -9.56 -4.41
CA VAL A 34 3.66 -9.47 -3.21
C VAL A 34 2.90 -8.85 -2.04
N GLY A 35 2.06 -7.85 -2.30
CA GLY A 35 1.24 -7.22 -1.26
C GLY A 35 0.22 -8.15 -0.61
N GLY A 36 -0.39 -9.06 -1.39
CA GLY A 36 -1.30 -10.06 -0.84
C GLY A 36 -0.61 -11.02 0.14
N LEU A 37 0.59 -11.48 -0.23
CA LEU A 37 1.38 -12.45 0.53
C LEU A 37 2.02 -11.83 1.77
N THR A 38 2.80 -10.77 1.55
CA THR A 38 3.66 -10.19 2.57
C THR A 38 2.95 -9.13 3.39
N GLY A 39 1.82 -8.59 2.91
CA GLY A 39 1.16 -7.43 3.51
C GLY A 39 1.80 -6.09 3.10
N PHE A 40 2.83 -6.13 2.25
CA PHE A 40 3.41 -4.95 1.62
C PHE A 40 2.32 -4.09 0.95
N GLU A 41 2.21 -2.84 1.37
CA GLU A 41 1.30 -1.86 0.76
C GLU A 41 2.07 -1.06 -0.29
N PRO A 42 1.88 -1.34 -1.60
CA PRO A 42 2.64 -0.65 -2.63
C PRO A 42 2.43 0.85 -2.61
N ARG A 43 1.27 1.34 -2.12
CA ARG A 43 0.95 2.76 -2.10
C ARG A 43 1.29 3.43 -0.78
N ARG A 44 2.10 2.81 0.09
CA ARG A 44 2.38 3.33 1.43
C ARG A 44 2.82 4.80 1.41
N ALA A 45 3.71 5.17 0.48
CA ALA A 45 4.15 6.54 0.29
C ALA A 45 3.01 7.50 -0.10
N ASP A 46 2.10 7.08 -0.99
CA ASP A 46 0.92 7.86 -1.37
C ASP A 46 -0.04 8.04 -0.18
N LEU A 47 -0.31 6.98 0.58
CA LEU A 47 -1.19 7.01 1.75
C LEU A 47 -0.66 7.98 2.81
N VAL A 48 0.64 7.95 3.07
CA VAL A 48 1.30 8.87 3.99
C VAL A 48 1.22 10.30 3.49
N LEU A 49 1.57 10.55 2.23
CA LEU A 49 1.52 11.88 1.63
C LEU A 49 0.12 12.49 1.75
N TRP A 50 -0.91 11.72 1.38
CA TRP A 50 -2.30 12.19 1.43
C TRP A 50 -2.76 12.47 2.85
N PHE A 51 -2.40 11.62 3.81
CA PHE A 51 -2.72 11.86 5.20
C PHE A 51 -2.03 13.12 5.75
N LEU A 52 -0.73 13.29 5.50
CA LEU A 52 0.01 14.46 5.99
C LEU A 52 -0.55 15.75 5.41
N ALA A 53 -0.91 15.76 4.13
CA ALA A 53 -1.56 16.89 3.47
C ALA A 53 -2.95 17.16 4.08
N ASP A 54 -3.77 16.12 4.27
CA ASP A 54 -5.10 16.24 4.86
C ASP A 54 -5.07 16.65 6.35
N ALA A 55 -3.99 16.32 7.05
CA ALA A 55 -3.72 16.72 8.42
C ALA A 55 -3.07 18.11 8.54
N TRP A 56 -2.84 18.82 7.44
CA TRP A 56 -2.12 20.10 7.35
C TRP A 56 -0.73 20.07 8.00
N ALA A 57 -0.12 18.89 8.06
CA ALA A 57 1.24 18.70 8.56
C ALA A 57 2.29 19.15 7.54
N ILE A 58 1.93 19.07 6.25
CA ILE A 58 2.77 19.51 5.12
C ILE A 58 2.00 20.49 4.24
N GLU A 59 2.72 21.20 3.38
CA GLU A 59 2.20 22.02 2.28
C GLU A 59 3.02 21.81 1.01
N GLU A 60 2.53 22.32 -0.12
CA GLU A 60 3.17 22.12 -1.43
C GLU A 60 4.63 22.59 -1.44
N GLY A 61 4.95 23.70 -0.76
CA GLY A 61 6.32 24.24 -0.67
C GLY A 61 7.30 23.37 0.13
N MET A 62 6.84 22.33 0.81
CA MET A 62 7.70 21.33 1.47
C MET A 62 7.96 20.11 0.59
N LEU A 63 7.27 19.97 -0.54
CA LEU A 63 7.32 18.78 -1.39
C LEU A 63 8.42 18.88 -2.43
N GLU A 64 9.36 17.95 -2.36
CA GLU A 64 10.44 17.83 -3.32
C GLU A 64 10.24 16.62 -4.24
N ARG A 65 10.52 16.82 -5.54
CA ARG A 65 10.42 15.77 -6.55
C ARG A 65 11.81 15.29 -6.95
N PRO A 66 12.15 14.02 -6.69
CA PRO A 66 13.48 13.51 -7.01
C PRO A 66 13.66 13.25 -8.50
N ASN A 67 14.90 13.45 -8.96
CA ASN A 67 15.40 12.80 -10.16
C ASN A 67 15.86 11.36 -9.87
N ARG A 68 15.92 10.51 -10.91
CA ARG A 68 16.52 9.17 -10.80
C ARG A 68 18.02 9.30 -10.51
N VAL A 69 18.52 8.47 -9.60
CA VAL A 69 19.98 8.30 -9.40
C VAL A 69 20.63 7.79 -10.70
N ARG A 70 21.85 8.26 -10.98
CA ARG A 70 22.63 7.85 -12.15
C ARG A 70 23.29 6.49 -11.88
N TYR A 71 23.45 5.65 -12.91
CA TYR A 71 24.14 4.36 -12.76
C TYR A 71 25.57 4.51 -12.24
N ARG A 72 26.30 5.55 -12.67
CA ARG A 72 27.65 5.85 -12.16
C ARG A 72 27.69 6.09 -10.64
N ASP A 73 26.59 6.56 -10.06
CA ASP A 73 26.51 6.83 -8.63
C ASP A 73 26.17 5.53 -7.87
N LEU A 74 25.30 4.68 -8.45
CA LEU A 74 25.06 3.32 -7.95
C LEU A 74 26.35 2.47 -7.95
N ALA A 75 27.15 2.58 -9.02
CA ALA A 75 28.40 1.84 -9.22
C ALA A 75 29.53 2.26 -8.26
N ARG A 76 29.31 3.26 -7.41
CA ARG A 76 30.24 3.62 -6.33
C ARG A 76 30.17 2.68 -5.14
N VAL A 77 29.07 1.92 -5.03
CA VAL A 77 28.78 1.00 -3.94
C VAL A 77 28.58 -0.40 -4.49
N HIS A 78 27.81 -0.50 -5.56
CA HIS A 78 27.42 -1.77 -6.13
C HIS A 78 28.37 -2.21 -7.24
N THR A 79 28.69 -3.50 -7.29
CA THR A 79 29.53 -4.05 -8.37
C THR A 79 28.80 -3.92 -9.71
N GLN A 80 29.58 -3.81 -10.79
CA GLN A 80 29.02 -3.67 -12.13
C GLN A 80 28.20 -4.91 -12.50
N GLU A 81 28.73 -6.09 -12.22
CA GLU A 81 28.10 -7.39 -12.48
C GLU A 81 26.73 -7.48 -11.78
N TYR A 82 26.66 -7.00 -10.53
CA TYR A 82 25.41 -6.98 -9.79
C TYR A 82 24.40 -5.99 -10.40
N LEU A 83 24.83 -4.77 -10.74
CA LEU A 83 23.94 -3.77 -11.36
C LEU A 83 23.40 -4.23 -12.72
N GLU A 84 24.22 -4.92 -13.51
CA GLU A 84 23.78 -5.54 -14.77
C GLU A 84 22.76 -6.66 -14.51
N SER A 85 22.96 -7.46 -13.47
CA SER A 85 22.03 -8.53 -13.09
C SER A 85 20.61 -8.03 -12.76
N LEU A 86 20.46 -6.78 -12.32
CA LEU A 86 19.17 -6.17 -12.00
C LEU A 86 18.25 -5.98 -13.22
N SER A 87 18.81 -6.04 -14.44
CA SER A 87 18.02 -6.05 -15.69
C SER A 87 17.31 -7.39 -15.94
N GLN A 88 17.66 -8.44 -15.20
CA GLN A 88 17.09 -9.78 -15.37
C GLN A 88 15.86 -9.95 -14.47
N PRO A 89 14.69 -10.36 -15.00
CA PRO A 89 13.49 -10.62 -14.20
C PRO A 89 13.75 -11.58 -13.04
N ARG A 90 14.51 -12.65 -13.26
CA ARG A 90 14.88 -13.64 -12.24
C ARG A 90 15.57 -13.03 -11.01
N THR A 91 16.47 -12.06 -11.22
CA THR A 91 17.17 -11.37 -10.13
C THR A 91 16.18 -10.59 -9.28
N LEU A 92 15.31 -9.80 -9.92
CA LEU A 92 14.30 -9.01 -9.21
C LEU A 92 13.24 -9.89 -8.54
N ALA A 93 12.86 -11.02 -9.15
CA ALA A 93 11.93 -11.99 -8.56
C ALA A 93 12.45 -12.50 -7.21
N ARG A 94 13.74 -12.82 -7.15
CA ARG A 94 14.39 -13.22 -5.90
C ARG A 94 14.41 -12.09 -4.87
N ILE A 95 14.81 -10.88 -5.26
CA ILE A 95 14.92 -9.73 -4.34
C ILE A 95 13.56 -9.35 -3.74
N PHE A 96 12.51 -9.36 -4.55
CA PHE A 96 11.17 -8.91 -4.16
C PHE A 96 10.22 -10.05 -3.77
N ALA A 97 10.70 -11.30 -3.71
CA ALA A 97 9.89 -12.48 -3.48
C ALA A 97 8.65 -12.55 -4.40
N ALA A 98 8.83 -12.14 -5.67
CA ALA A 98 7.78 -12.04 -6.68
C ALA A 98 7.90 -13.15 -7.73
N ASP A 99 6.84 -13.34 -8.52
CA ASP A 99 6.88 -14.18 -9.71
C ASP A 99 7.55 -13.42 -10.88
N GLU A 100 8.39 -14.09 -11.66
CA GLU A 100 9.10 -13.48 -12.78
C GLU A 100 8.16 -12.88 -13.84
N THR A 101 7.01 -13.51 -14.06
CA THR A 101 6.04 -13.09 -15.09
C THR A 101 5.33 -11.77 -14.74
N GLU A 102 5.32 -11.39 -13.47
CA GLU A 102 4.69 -10.17 -12.99
C GLU A 102 5.63 -8.95 -13.03
N LEU A 103 6.93 -9.18 -13.21
CA LEU A 103 7.93 -8.13 -13.09
C LEU A 103 7.99 -7.26 -14.34
N GLN A 104 7.54 -6.02 -14.18
CA GLN A 104 7.90 -4.95 -15.09
C GLN A 104 9.27 -4.38 -14.65
N VAL A 105 10.35 -5.04 -15.08
CA VAL A 105 11.75 -4.74 -14.70
C VAL A 105 12.03 -3.23 -14.74
N ASP A 106 11.72 -2.58 -15.86
CA ASP A 106 11.96 -1.14 -16.04
C ASP A 106 11.19 -0.27 -15.04
N GLU A 107 9.93 -0.60 -14.75
CA GLU A 107 9.12 0.18 -13.80
C GLU A 107 9.53 -0.07 -12.34
N VAL A 108 9.99 -1.29 -12.01
CA VAL A 108 10.60 -1.61 -10.71
C VAL A 108 11.90 -0.80 -10.54
N LEU A 109 12.84 -0.90 -11.49
CA LEU A 109 14.12 -0.19 -11.42
C LEU A 109 13.94 1.33 -11.44
N LYS A 110 13.00 1.84 -12.23
CA LYS A 110 12.64 3.26 -12.23
C LYS A 110 12.18 3.71 -10.84
N THR A 111 11.32 2.93 -10.19
CA THR A 111 10.84 3.20 -8.83
C THR A 111 12.00 3.25 -7.83
N ILE A 112 12.85 2.22 -7.83
CA ILE A 112 14.03 2.12 -6.95
C ILE A 112 15.01 3.28 -7.19
N ARG A 113 15.28 3.63 -8.44
CA ARG A 113 16.20 4.72 -8.79
C ARG A 113 15.67 6.11 -8.42
N PHE A 114 14.35 6.33 -8.47
CA PHE A 114 13.76 7.56 -7.93
C PHE A 114 13.88 7.61 -6.41
N ALA A 115 13.68 6.48 -5.72
CA ALA A 115 13.79 6.40 -4.26
C ALA A 115 15.21 6.68 -3.78
N CYS A 116 16.20 6.01 -4.40
CA CYS A 116 17.61 6.25 -4.11
C CYS A 116 18.03 7.67 -4.51
N GLY A 117 17.54 8.15 -5.65
CA GLY A 117 17.75 9.53 -6.07
C GLY A 117 17.24 10.56 -5.05
N ALA A 118 16.08 10.32 -4.44
CA ALA A 118 15.55 11.16 -3.36
C ALA A 118 16.49 11.18 -2.16
N THR A 119 16.99 10.04 -1.69
CA THR A 119 17.95 9.98 -0.57
C THR A 119 19.22 10.77 -0.88
N VAL A 120 19.79 10.63 -2.09
CA VAL A 120 20.98 11.39 -2.53
C VAL A 120 20.71 12.91 -2.60
N GLN A 121 19.61 13.32 -3.23
CA GLN A 121 19.28 14.74 -3.41
C GLN A 121 18.89 15.40 -2.08
N ALA A 122 18.13 14.70 -1.23
CA ALA A 122 17.84 15.12 0.13
C ALA A 122 19.13 15.32 0.93
N ALA A 123 20.07 14.38 0.84
CA ALA A 123 21.33 14.47 1.59
C ALA A 123 22.17 15.69 1.16
N ARG A 124 22.28 15.93 -0.15
CA ARG A 124 22.93 17.15 -0.68
C ARG A 124 22.24 18.42 -0.18
N SER A 125 20.90 18.47 -0.26
CA SER A 125 20.14 19.64 0.20
C SER A 125 20.37 19.91 1.69
N ARG A 126 20.29 18.89 2.53
CA ARG A 126 20.45 19.03 3.99
C ARG A 126 21.88 19.34 4.42
N LEU A 127 22.90 18.91 3.68
CA LEU A 127 24.27 19.34 3.95
C LEU A 127 24.47 20.85 3.72
N VAL A 128 23.82 21.41 2.70
CA VAL A 128 23.96 22.83 2.35
C VAL A 128 23.08 23.71 3.24
N HIS A 129 21.82 23.30 3.44
CA HIS A 129 20.80 24.13 4.08
C HIS A 129 20.52 23.77 5.54
N GLY A 130 21.09 22.67 6.04
CA GLY A 130 20.74 22.10 7.33
C GLY A 130 19.32 21.52 7.35
N GLY A 131 18.83 21.21 8.55
CA GLY A 131 17.45 20.77 8.76
C GLY A 131 17.22 19.29 8.46
N ILE A 132 15.96 18.95 8.16
CA ILE A 132 15.51 17.55 8.07
C ILE A 132 14.89 17.33 6.69
N ALA A 133 15.12 16.16 6.11
CA ALA A 133 14.39 15.68 4.95
C ALA A 133 13.75 14.33 5.26
N LEU A 134 12.52 14.13 4.80
CA LEU A 134 11.81 12.85 4.88
C LEU A 134 11.61 12.32 3.47
N ASN A 135 12.31 11.23 3.12
CA ASN A 135 12.03 10.46 1.94
C ASN A 135 10.90 9.46 2.24
N LEU A 136 9.75 9.61 1.59
CA LEU A 136 8.59 8.73 1.81
C LEU A 136 8.79 7.31 1.27
N PHE A 137 9.95 7.04 0.66
CA PHE A 137 10.38 5.73 0.22
C PHE A 137 11.90 5.57 0.45
N GLY A 138 12.51 4.44 0.10
CA GLY A 138 13.92 4.17 0.42
C GLY A 138 14.14 3.62 1.83
N GLY A 139 15.39 3.65 2.31
CA GLY A 139 15.79 2.90 3.50
C GLY A 139 16.05 1.42 3.18
N PHE A 140 16.66 1.18 2.02
CA PHE A 140 16.89 -0.15 1.45
C PHE A 140 18.12 -0.83 2.05
N HIS A 141 18.06 -1.09 3.35
CA HIS A 141 19.21 -1.46 4.17
C HIS A 141 19.76 -2.88 3.94
N HIS A 142 19.04 -3.76 3.24
CA HIS A 142 19.46 -5.14 2.95
C HIS A 142 20.33 -5.29 1.68
N ALA A 143 20.46 -4.24 0.88
CA ALA A 143 21.29 -4.32 -0.32
C ALA A 143 22.77 -4.22 0.06
N ALA A 144 23.55 -5.22 -0.34
CA ALA A 144 25.00 -5.26 -0.21
C ALA A 144 25.68 -4.84 -1.53
N PRO A 145 27.02 -4.71 -1.58
CA PRO A 145 27.72 -4.32 -2.81
C PRO A 145 27.45 -5.23 -4.02
N ASP A 146 27.40 -6.55 -3.83
CA ASP A 146 27.31 -7.54 -4.92
C ASP A 146 26.01 -8.39 -4.89
N SER A 147 25.13 -8.11 -3.95
CA SER A 147 23.95 -8.93 -3.67
C SER A 147 22.84 -8.13 -2.98
N ALA A 148 21.63 -8.67 -3.00
CA ALA A 148 20.45 -8.02 -2.43
C ALA A 148 19.37 -9.03 -2.05
N GLY A 149 18.53 -8.62 -1.09
CA GLY A 149 17.37 -9.34 -0.61
C GLY A 149 16.40 -8.40 0.10
N GLY A 150 15.36 -8.95 0.72
CA GLY A 150 14.45 -8.19 1.59
C GLY A 150 13.83 -6.95 0.94
N PHE A 151 13.44 -7.04 -0.35
CA PHE A 151 12.86 -5.93 -1.12
C PHE A 151 13.82 -4.73 -1.39
N CYS A 152 15.12 -4.88 -1.10
CA CYS A 152 16.12 -3.84 -1.24
C CYS A 152 17.02 -4.12 -2.45
N ALA A 153 16.73 -3.53 -3.62
CA ALA A 153 17.55 -3.78 -4.81
C ALA A 153 18.85 -2.94 -4.89
N VAL A 154 18.92 -1.80 -4.19
CA VAL A 154 20.14 -0.98 -4.09
C VAL A 154 20.16 -0.35 -2.70
N ASN A 155 21.34 -0.05 -2.15
CA ASN A 155 21.48 0.57 -0.84
C ASN A 155 21.51 2.09 -0.98
N ASP A 156 20.37 2.74 -0.80
CA ASP A 156 20.24 4.17 -1.06
C ASP A 156 21.07 5.04 -0.11
N ILE A 157 21.26 4.61 1.14
CA ILE A 157 22.07 5.31 2.14
C ILE A 157 23.55 5.18 1.83
N ALA A 158 24.03 3.97 1.50
CA ALA A 158 25.42 3.78 1.09
C ALA A 158 25.72 4.57 -0.19
N VAL A 159 24.81 4.57 -1.17
CA VAL A 159 24.97 5.36 -2.41
C VAL A 159 25.01 6.85 -2.11
N ALA A 160 24.12 7.36 -1.25
CA ALA A 160 24.13 8.76 -0.83
C ALA A 160 25.47 9.11 -0.14
N THR A 161 25.92 8.29 0.81
CA THR A 161 27.23 8.48 1.46
C THR A 161 28.36 8.51 0.44
N ALA A 162 28.46 7.55 -0.47
CA ALA A 162 29.52 7.48 -1.47
C ALA A 162 29.51 8.70 -2.41
N VAL A 163 28.33 9.18 -2.80
CA VAL A 163 28.17 10.41 -3.58
C VAL A 163 28.68 11.63 -2.81
N LEU A 164 28.27 11.78 -1.55
CA LEU A 164 28.72 12.90 -0.71
C LEU A 164 30.24 12.87 -0.47
N ARG A 165 30.81 11.67 -0.27
CA ARG A 165 32.27 11.50 -0.18
C ARG A 165 32.96 11.91 -1.48
N ASN A 166 32.43 11.50 -2.63
CA ASN A 166 32.97 11.93 -3.92
C ASN A 166 32.88 13.46 -4.12
N GLU A 167 31.89 14.12 -3.50
CA GLU A 167 31.70 15.57 -3.54
C GLU A 167 32.50 16.34 -2.46
N GLY A 168 33.38 15.65 -1.75
CA GLY A 168 34.31 16.26 -0.80
C GLY A 168 33.84 16.30 0.64
N PHE A 169 32.64 15.79 0.96
CA PHE A 169 32.20 15.70 2.36
C PHE A 169 33.08 14.70 3.13
N ARG A 170 33.68 15.13 4.24
CA ARG A 170 34.55 14.30 5.10
C ARG A 170 34.05 14.18 6.55
N GLY A 171 32.94 14.84 6.89
CA GLY A 171 32.35 14.78 8.23
C GLY A 171 31.85 13.38 8.60
N ARG A 172 31.70 13.11 9.89
CA ARG A 172 31.19 11.83 10.40
C ARG A 172 29.72 11.67 10.06
N ILE A 173 29.36 10.52 9.51
CA ILE A 173 27.96 10.14 9.25
C ILE A 173 27.52 9.16 10.34
N VAL A 174 26.33 9.37 10.88
CA VAL A 174 25.65 8.37 11.71
C VAL A 174 24.45 7.81 10.96
N VAL A 175 24.30 6.49 10.95
CA VAL A 175 23.12 5.80 10.44
C VAL A 175 22.40 5.20 11.64
N ILE A 176 21.20 5.69 11.90
CA ILE A 176 20.32 5.19 12.96
C ILE A 176 19.28 4.30 12.30
N ASP A 177 19.44 2.99 12.45
CA ASP A 177 18.53 2.00 11.91
C ASP A 177 17.58 1.50 12.98
N VAL A 178 16.31 1.89 12.87
CA VAL A 178 15.26 1.48 13.80
C VAL A 178 14.16 0.66 13.10
N ASP A 179 14.54 0.00 12.02
CA ASP A 179 13.81 -1.10 11.38
C ASP A 179 13.87 -2.39 12.22
N ALA A 180 12.89 -3.27 12.08
CA ALA A 180 12.86 -4.52 12.85
C ALA A 180 13.92 -5.54 12.40
N HIS A 181 14.47 -5.44 11.18
CA HIS A 181 15.42 -6.39 10.65
C HIS A 181 16.88 -5.96 10.84
N PRO A 182 17.83 -6.92 10.94
CA PRO A 182 19.25 -6.60 11.00
C PRO A 182 19.73 -5.83 9.74
N PRO A 183 20.60 -4.82 9.90
CA PRO A 183 21.08 -3.96 8.82
C PRO A 183 22.25 -4.58 8.04
N ASP A 184 22.09 -5.82 7.58
CA ASP A 184 23.14 -6.62 6.95
C ASP A 184 23.78 -5.95 5.72
N GLY A 185 22.97 -5.35 4.85
CA GLY A 185 23.48 -4.63 3.67
C GLY A 185 24.27 -3.37 4.04
N LEU A 186 23.85 -2.62 5.06
CA LEU A 186 24.62 -1.48 5.59
C LEU A 186 25.96 -1.93 6.19
N ALA A 187 25.95 -3.03 6.96
CA ALA A 187 27.16 -3.62 7.52
C ALA A 187 28.16 -3.99 6.41
N ALA A 188 27.67 -4.63 5.34
CA ALA A 188 28.49 -4.99 4.19
C ALA A 188 29.02 -3.76 3.42
N CYS A 189 28.17 -2.74 3.20
CA CYS A 189 28.54 -1.53 2.46
C CYS A 189 29.54 -0.63 3.20
N PHE A 190 29.48 -0.56 4.52
CA PHE A 190 30.33 0.31 5.33
C PHE A 190 31.47 -0.43 6.05
N ARG A 191 31.73 -1.70 5.68
CA ARG A 191 32.82 -2.48 6.25
C ARG A 191 34.15 -1.70 6.15
N GLY A 192 34.78 -1.46 7.30
CA GLY A 192 36.06 -0.76 7.41
C GLY A 192 35.99 0.77 7.33
N ASP A 193 34.81 1.38 7.09
CA ASP A 193 34.66 2.84 7.07
C ASP A 193 34.41 3.41 8.48
N SER A 194 35.48 3.73 9.19
CA SER A 194 35.42 4.34 10.54
C SER A 194 34.79 5.75 10.59
N SER A 195 34.55 6.37 9.43
CA SER A 195 33.86 7.67 9.32
C SER A 195 32.34 7.55 9.34
N VAL A 196 31.81 6.32 9.29
CA VAL A 196 30.38 5.99 9.39
C VAL A 196 30.16 5.18 10.66
N TRP A 197 29.19 5.57 11.48
CA TRP A 197 28.72 4.76 12.60
C TRP A 197 27.32 4.27 12.31
N VAL A 198 27.06 2.98 12.48
CA VAL A 198 25.75 2.36 12.30
C VAL A 198 25.27 1.85 13.66
N GLY A 199 24.20 2.43 14.19
CA GLY A 199 23.50 1.93 15.37
C GLY A 199 22.17 1.33 14.97
N SER A 200 21.88 0.12 15.44
CA SER A 200 20.66 -0.60 15.06
C SER A 200 19.96 -1.30 16.23
N ILE A 201 18.63 -1.40 16.14
CA ILE A 201 17.80 -2.21 17.04
C ILE A 201 16.92 -3.15 16.22
N SER A 202 17.24 -4.44 16.23
CA SER A 202 16.52 -5.47 15.48
C SER A 202 15.72 -6.39 16.41
N GLY A 203 14.67 -7.03 15.88
CA GLY A 203 13.88 -8.05 16.57
C GLY A 203 14.33 -9.50 16.28
N GLU A 204 15.41 -9.65 15.51
CA GLU A 204 15.98 -10.91 15.07
C GLU A 204 17.51 -10.83 15.01
N SER A 205 18.19 -11.96 15.15
CA SER A 205 19.65 -12.03 14.95
C SER A 205 19.96 -12.90 13.75
N TRP A 206 20.81 -12.41 12.86
CA TRP A 206 21.41 -13.17 11.75
C TRP A 206 22.91 -13.45 11.98
N GLY A 207 23.35 -13.37 13.22
CA GLY A 207 24.76 -13.44 13.62
C GLY A 207 25.41 -12.05 13.77
N PRO A 208 26.69 -11.99 14.20
CA PRO A 208 27.39 -10.72 14.40
C PRO A 208 27.58 -9.93 13.11
N LEU A 209 27.21 -8.66 13.13
CA LEU A 209 27.44 -7.71 12.04
C LEU A 209 28.65 -6.83 12.33
N GLU A 210 29.72 -7.00 11.55
CA GLU A 210 30.95 -6.22 11.69
C GLU A 210 30.70 -4.73 11.49
N GLY A 211 31.20 -3.89 12.40
CA GLY A 211 31.09 -2.42 12.29
C GLY A 211 29.73 -1.83 12.67
N VAL A 212 28.80 -2.65 13.19
CA VAL A 212 27.46 -2.21 13.63
C VAL A 212 27.34 -2.30 15.15
N ASP A 213 26.88 -1.22 15.79
CA ASP A 213 26.41 -1.22 17.18
C ASP A 213 24.96 -1.73 17.20
N GLU A 214 24.79 -3.04 17.01
CA GLU A 214 23.49 -3.70 16.98
C GLU A 214 23.03 -4.11 18.38
N THR A 215 21.78 -3.78 18.71
CA THR A 215 21.08 -4.30 19.88
C THR A 215 19.92 -5.19 19.42
N VAL A 216 20.09 -6.51 19.52
CA VAL A 216 19.03 -7.47 19.20
C VAL A 216 18.08 -7.61 20.38
N LEU A 217 16.78 -7.41 20.14
CA LEU A 217 15.73 -7.58 21.12
C LEU A 217 15.00 -8.91 20.96
N PRO A 218 14.48 -9.49 22.07
CA PRO A 218 13.59 -10.64 21.99
C PRO A 218 12.35 -10.35 21.14
N ARG A 219 11.85 -11.38 20.45
CA ARG A 219 10.57 -11.32 19.73
C ARG A 219 9.44 -10.89 20.66
N GLY A 220 8.54 -10.05 20.17
CA GLY A 220 7.43 -9.50 20.94
C GLY A 220 7.84 -8.39 21.92
N SER A 221 9.05 -7.84 21.81
CA SER A 221 9.45 -6.72 22.67
C SER A 221 8.53 -5.50 22.46
N GLU A 222 7.98 -5.02 23.58
CA GLU A 222 7.05 -3.89 23.65
C GLU A 222 7.77 -2.55 23.87
N ASP A 223 7.00 -1.47 23.90
CA ASP A 223 7.46 -0.07 23.97
C ASP A 223 8.53 0.18 25.04
N ARG A 224 8.33 -0.29 26.28
CA ARG A 224 9.28 0.01 27.38
C ARG A 224 10.66 -0.59 27.11
N THR A 225 10.71 -1.86 26.74
CA THR A 225 11.95 -2.57 26.46
C THR A 225 12.67 -1.95 25.27
N TYR A 226 11.91 -1.68 24.20
CA TYR A 226 12.46 -1.08 22.99
C TYR A 226 13.02 0.32 23.24
N LEU A 227 12.27 1.19 23.90
CA LEU A 227 12.70 2.58 24.15
C LEU A 227 13.89 2.63 25.11
N CYS A 228 14.01 1.70 26.06
CA CYS A 228 15.21 1.59 26.91
C CYS A 228 16.45 1.17 26.11
N ALA A 229 16.31 0.22 25.18
CA ALA A 229 17.40 -0.16 24.29
C ALA A 229 17.81 1.01 23.38
N LEU A 230 16.84 1.75 22.85
CA LEU A 230 17.07 2.95 22.05
C LEU A 230 17.83 4.02 22.81
N ASP A 231 17.42 4.33 24.03
CA ASP A 231 18.10 5.31 24.88
C ASP A 231 19.59 4.95 25.08
N ARG A 232 19.87 3.66 25.34
CA ARG A 232 21.24 3.15 25.50
C ARG A 232 22.05 3.23 24.21
N MET A 233 21.45 2.89 23.06
CA MET A 233 22.10 3.00 21.75
C MET A 233 22.41 4.45 21.42
N LEU A 234 21.45 5.36 21.59
CA LEU A 234 21.63 6.80 21.35
C LEU A 234 22.68 7.41 22.28
N SER A 235 22.81 6.91 23.52
CA SER A 235 23.86 7.34 24.44
C SER A 235 25.28 6.95 24.00
N ARG A 236 25.43 5.94 23.14
CA ARG A 236 26.71 5.53 22.53
C ARG A 236 26.98 6.21 21.20
N MET A 237 25.99 6.91 20.63
CA MET A 237 26.12 7.59 19.35
C MET A 237 27.23 8.65 19.40
N PRO A 238 28.22 8.60 18.48
CA PRO A 238 29.26 9.61 18.43
C PRO A 238 28.71 10.94 17.91
N ARG A 239 29.48 12.03 18.11
CA ARG A 239 29.15 13.32 17.50
C ARG A 239 29.08 13.20 15.98
N ALA A 240 27.92 13.52 15.42
CA ALA A 240 27.65 13.44 13.99
C ALA A 240 27.74 14.81 13.30
N ASP A 241 28.21 14.82 12.05
CA ASP A 241 28.11 15.97 11.15
C ASP A 241 26.90 15.82 10.21
N PHE A 242 26.44 14.58 9.98
CA PHE A 242 25.27 14.27 9.18
C PHE A 242 24.63 12.96 9.65
N ALA A 243 23.31 12.82 9.51
CA ALA A 243 22.60 11.61 9.91
C ALA A 243 21.66 11.04 8.83
N PHE A 244 21.63 9.72 8.72
CA PHE A 244 20.54 8.99 8.08
C PHE A 244 19.74 8.25 9.15
N VAL A 245 18.41 8.25 9.02
CA VAL A 245 17.51 7.52 9.92
C VAL A 245 16.59 6.63 9.11
N ILE A 246 16.62 5.32 9.36
CA ILE A 246 15.67 4.37 8.77
C ILE A 246 14.54 4.16 9.76
N ALA A 247 13.41 4.81 9.52
CA ALA A 247 12.25 4.80 10.41
C ALA A 247 11.28 3.65 10.08
N GLY A 248 11.81 2.42 10.05
CA GLY A 248 11.08 1.21 9.67
C GLY A 248 9.72 1.06 10.36
N GLY A 249 8.71 0.70 9.57
CA GLY A 249 7.32 0.57 10.00
C GLY A 249 6.93 -0.84 10.47
N ASP A 250 7.83 -1.80 10.37
CA ASP A 250 7.64 -3.21 10.73
C ASP A 250 7.90 -3.52 12.22
N VAL A 251 8.24 -2.51 13.02
CA VAL A 251 8.44 -2.66 14.46
C VAL A 251 7.14 -2.84 15.26
N VAL A 252 5.97 -2.58 14.65
CA VAL A 252 4.69 -2.52 15.36
C VAL A 252 4.01 -3.88 15.46
N ALA A 253 3.24 -4.05 16.53
CA ALA A 253 2.43 -5.25 16.74
C ALA A 253 1.49 -5.51 15.54
N GLY A 254 1.46 -6.76 15.07
CA GLY A 254 0.65 -7.18 13.92
C GLY A 254 1.27 -6.88 12.56
N ASP A 255 2.52 -6.42 12.51
CA ASP A 255 3.33 -6.54 11.29
C ASP A 255 3.51 -8.02 10.92
N ARG A 256 3.59 -8.32 9.62
CA ARG A 256 3.66 -9.71 9.14
C ARG A 256 5.07 -10.26 9.08
N LEU A 257 6.07 -9.39 8.93
CA LEU A 257 7.47 -9.79 8.81
C LEU A 257 8.28 -9.38 10.04
N GLY A 258 8.03 -8.18 10.56
CA GLY A 258 8.67 -7.73 11.79
C GLY A 258 8.19 -8.49 13.02
N LYS A 259 9.12 -8.83 13.92
CA LYS A 259 8.87 -9.67 15.10
C LYS A 259 8.86 -8.91 16.42
N LEU A 260 8.65 -7.59 16.36
CA LEU A 260 8.51 -6.71 17.52
C LEU A 260 7.02 -6.40 17.80
N ALA A 261 6.72 -5.79 18.93
CA ALA A 261 5.34 -5.53 19.38
C ALA A 261 5.11 -4.08 19.80
N LEU A 262 5.73 -3.11 19.12
CA LEU A 262 5.52 -1.69 19.47
C LEU A 262 4.09 -1.27 19.19
N THR A 263 3.61 -0.34 20.00
CA THR A 263 2.41 0.43 19.68
C THR A 263 2.74 1.56 18.69
N LEU A 264 1.72 2.11 18.02
CA LEU A 264 1.90 3.32 17.20
C LEU A 264 2.39 4.52 18.02
N GLU A 265 2.07 4.57 19.31
CA GLU A 265 2.57 5.59 20.23
C GLU A 265 4.05 5.34 20.58
N GLY A 266 4.44 4.09 20.86
CA GLY A 266 5.82 3.68 21.07
C GLY A 266 6.71 4.05 19.89
N ALA A 267 6.28 3.73 18.67
CA ALA A 267 6.98 4.13 17.45
C ALA A 267 7.08 5.66 17.31
N ARG A 268 6.05 6.41 17.74
CA ARG A 268 6.12 7.89 17.76
C ARG A 268 7.12 8.42 18.79
N ARG A 269 7.22 7.77 19.95
CA ARG A 269 8.18 8.11 21.01
C ARG A 269 9.60 7.80 20.58
N ARG A 270 9.83 6.67 19.90
CA ARG A 270 11.10 6.34 19.22
C ARG A 270 11.53 7.48 18.30
N ASP A 271 10.65 7.91 17.38
CA ASP A 271 10.98 8.98 16.43
C ASP A 271 11.31 10.29 17.16
N ARG A 272 10.61 10.59 18.25
CA ARG A 272 10.93 11.76 19.09
C ARG A 272 12.32 11.65 19.73
N MET A 273 12.65 10.51 20.33
CA MET A 273 13.93 10.31 21.01
C MET A 273 15.10 10.43 20.03
N VAL A 274 15.00 9.83 18.85
CA VAL A 274 16.00 9.95 17.79
C VAL A 274 16.16 11.41 17.36
N LEU A 275 15.03 12.11 17.15
CA LEU A 275 15.03 13.51 16.73
C LEU A 275 15.60 14.45 17.81
N GLU A 276 15.38 14.17 19.08
CA GLU A 276 15.96 14.90 20.21
C GLU A 276 17.47 14.64 20.33
N ALA A 277 17.90 13.39 20.19
CA ALA A 277 19.31 13.01 20.23
C ALA A 277 20.14 13.62 19.08
N LEU A 278 19.54 13.74 17.88
CA LEU A 278 20.18 14.40 16.74
C LEU A 278 20.24 15.92 16.88
N GLY A 279 19.33 16.54 17.65
CA GLY A 279 19.29 17.99 17.85
C GLY A 279 19.21 18.77 16.54
N ARG A 280 20.32 19.44 16.16
CA ARG A 280 20.46 20.24 14.93
C ARG A 280 21.25 19.55 13.82
N VAL A 281 21.70 18.32 14.01
CA VAL A 281 22.43 17.55 12.98
C VAL A 281 21.53 17.43 11.74
N PRO A 282 21.99 17.87 10.55
CA PRO A 282 21.23 17.71 9.33
C PRO A 282 20.97 16.23 9.06
N SER A 283 19.73 15.88 8.72
CA SER A 283 19.33 14.48 8.63
C SER A 283 18.37 14.16 7.49
N VAL A 284 18.51 12.94 6.97
CA VAL A 284 17.57 12.34 6.00
C VAL A 284 16.92 11.12 6.65
N TRP A 285 15.60 11.14 6.74
CA TRP A 285 14.78 10.07 7.27
C TRP A 285 14.16 9.29 6.12
N THR A 286 14.21 7.97 6.16
CA THR A 286 13.67 7.07 5.13
C THR A 286 12.68 6.09 5.74
N ALA A 287 11.91 5.43 4.87
CA ALA A 287 10.75 4.64 5.28
C ALA A 287 11.08 3.25 5.85
N GLY A 288 12.09 2.55 5.32
CA GLY A 288 12.43 1.18 5.72
C GLY A 288 11.32 0.15 5.41
N GLY A 289 11.25 -0.92 6.20
CA GLY A 289 10.26 -1.99 6.16
C GLY A 289 8.88 -1.56 6.68
N GLY A 290 7.92 -2.47 6.69
CA GLY A 290 6.54 -2.25 7.14
C GLY A 290 5.50 -2.91 6.25
N TYR A 291 4.89 -3.96 6.77
CA TYR A 291 4.11 -4.98 6.07
C TYR A 291 2.77 -5.30 6.78
N GLY A 292 2.46 -4.58 7.86
CA GLY A 292 1.14 -4.57 8.48
C GLY A 292 0.20 -3.51 7.88
N ARG A 293 -1.11 -3.65 8.13
CA ARG A 293 -2.13 -2.65 7.75
C ARG A 293 -1.86 -1.27 8.36
N GLU A 294 -1.23 -1.26 9.54
CA GLU A 294 -0.94 -0.05 10.31
C GLU A 294 0.45 0.52 9.98
N SER A 295 1.26 -0.15 9.16
CA SER A 295 2.64 0.27 8.85
C SER A 295 2.72 1.67 8.25
N TRP A 296 1.76 2.06 7.39
CA TRP A 296 1.70 3.42 6.83
C TRP A 296 1.49 4.48 7.92
N LYS A 297 0.83 4.14 9.04
CA LYS A 297 0.61 5.07 10.17
C LYS A 297 1.90 5.32 10.96
N VAL A 298 2.85 4.38 10.95
CA VAL A 298 4.18 4.58 11.53
C VAL A 298 4.91 5.68 10.76
N LEU A 299 5.06 5.51 9.44
CA LEU A 299 5.73 6.50 8.59
C LEU A 299 5.00 7.86 8.55
N ALA A 300 3.66 7.85 8.47
CA ALA A 300 2.86 9.07 8.62
C ALA A 300 3.08 9.71 9.98
N GLY A 301 3.36 8.89 10.98
CA GLY A 301 3.71 9.33 12.29
C GLY A 301 5.07 10.00 12.41
N THR A 302 6.08 9.40 11.78
CA THR A 302 7.38 10.01 11.59
C THR A 302 7.21 11.37 10.92
N GLY A 303 6.46 11.45 9.82
CA GLY A 303 6.14 12.72 9.17
C GLY A 303 5.50 13.76 10.10
N LEU A 304 4.51 13.38 10.91
CA LEU A 304 3.91 14.25 11.92
C LEU A 304 4.92 14.73 12.98
N MET A 305 5.84 13.87 13.40
CA MET A 305 6.88 14.25 14.37
C MET A 305 7.87 15.24 13.76
N LEU A 306 8.38 14.97 12.56
CA LEU A 306 9.39 15.79 11.91
C LEU A 306 8.85 17.17 11.50
N THR A 307 7.64 17.21 10.93
CA THR A 307 7.08 18.45 10.33
C THR A 307 6.41 19.37 11.34
N CYS A 308 5.81 18.83 12.40
CA CYS A 308 5.00 19.61 13.34
C CYS A 308 5.06 19.10 14.80
N ARG A 309 6.01 18.21 15.14
CA ARG A 309 6.21 17.67 16.51
C ARG A 309 4.91 17.14 17.11
N SER A 310 4.06 16.54 16.27
CA SER A 310 2.75 16.08 16.69
C SER A 310 2.83 14.65 17.19
N SER A 311 2.44 14.46 18.45
CA SER A 311 2.19 13.14 19.06
C SER A 311 0.71 12.76 19.01
N THR A 312 -0.10 13.50 18.25
CA THR A 312 -1.53 13.19 18.15
C THR A 312 -1.72 11.86 17.43
N ALA A 313 -2.50 10.97 18.02
CA ALA A 313 -2.82 9.69 17.41
C ALA A 313 -3.56 9.87 16.07
N ILE A 314 -3.23 9.01 15.11
CA ILE A 314 -3.96 8.92 13.85
C ILE A 314 -5.28 8.17 14.15
N PRO A 315 -6.46 8.73 13.81
CA PRO A 315 -7.72 8.06 14.10
C PRO A 315 -7.76 6.64 13.51
N PRO A 316 -8.17 5.61 14.28
CA PRO A 316 -8.19 4.23 13.79
C PRO A 316 -9.01 4.05 12.51
N SER A 317 -10.12 4.79 12.40
CA SER A 317 -11.06 4.76 11.27
C SER A 317 -10.65 5.63 10.07
N TYR A 318 -9.50 6.31 10.12
CA TYR A 318 -9.05 7.14 9.00
C TYR A 318 -8.49 6.27 7.87
N ASP A 319 -9.07 6.42 6.67
CA ASP A 319 -8.54 5.84 5.44
C ASP A 319 -8.06 6.98 4.50
N PRO A 320 -6.75 7.07 4.21
CA PRO A 320 -6.21 8.08 3.31
C PRO A 320 -6.76 7.99 1.89
N MET A 321 -7.08 6.79 1.41
CA MET A 321 -7.65 6.57 0.09
C MET A 321 -9.09 7.11 0.03
N ARG A 322 -9.90 6.85 1.06
CA ARG A 322 -11.25 7.43 1.18
C ARG A 322 -11.22 8.96 1.11
N ALA A 323 -10.35 9.57 1.92
CA ALA A 323 -10.21 11.01 1.97
C ALA A 323 -9.75 11.57 0.61
N ARG A 324 -8.73 10.97 0.01
CA ARG A 324 -8.19 11.36 -1.29
C ARG A 324 -9.23 11.23 -2.41
N TYR A 325 -9.91 10.09 -2.51
CA TYR A 325 -10.90 9.84 -3.55
C TYR A 325 -12.13 10.73 -3.38
N GLY A 326 -12.51 11.03 -2.13
CA GLY A 326 -13.50 12.06 -1.82
C GLY A 326 -13.11 13.41 -2.42
N TRP A 327 -11.91 13.90 -2.13
CA TRP A 327 -11.40 15.17 -2.66
C TRP A 327 -11.30 15.17 -4.19
N VAL A 328 -10.72 14.11 -4.79
CA VAL A 328 -10.62 13.98 -6.25
C VAL A 328 -12.01 14.04 -6.89
N SER A 329 -12.99 13.33 -6.33
CA SER A 329 -14.36 13.33 -6.84
C SER A 329 -15.00 14.72 -6.87
N THR A 330 -14.66 15.63 -5.95
CA THR A 330 -15.16 17.02 -5.98
C THR A 330 -14.50 17.88 -7.06
N LYS A 331 -13.42 17.40 -7.68
CA LYS A 331 -12.67 18.10 -8.74
C LYS A 331 -12.95 17.56 -10.14
N LEU A 332 -13.64 16.41 -10.26
CA LEU A 332 -14.02 15.86 -11.56
C LEU A 332 -15.12 16.73 -12.18
N SER A 333 -14.87 17.24 -13.38
CA SER A 333 -15.88 17.98 -14.15
C SER A 333 -17.07 17.09 -14.47
N ARG A 334 -18.28 17.62 -14.28
CA ARG A 334 -19.53 16.92 -14.61
C ARG A 334 -19.65 16.72 -16.12
N GLU A 335 -19.43 17.77 -16.90
CA GLU A 335 -19.43 17.75 -18.37
C GLU A 335 -18.46 16.70 -18.92
N ARG A 336 -17.26 16.54 -18.32
CA ARG A 336 -16.28 15.54 -18.78
C ARG A 336 -16.67 14.11 -18.43
N LEU A 337 -17.52 13.90 -17.43
CA LEU A 337 -18.04 12.59 -17.06
C LEU A 337 -19.25 12.20 -17.90
N GLU A 338 -20.09 13.19 -18.22
CA GLU A 338 -21.30 13.05 -19.02
C GLU A 338 -21.03 13.19 -20.53
N GLY A 339 -19.82 13.59 -20.94
CA GLY A 339 -19.55 14.04 -22.29
C GLY A 339 -20.12 15.44 -22.51
N ALA A 340 -19.41 16.28 -23.27
CA ALA A 340 -19.93 17.61 -23.60
C ALA A 340 -21.16 17.47 -24.52
N GLU A 341 -22.23 18.21 -24.21
CA GLU A 341 -23.18 18.67 -25.23
C GLU A 341 -22.49 19.76 -26.08
N GLU A 342 -21.32 19.47 -26.66
CA GLU A 342 -20.86 20.30 -27.77
C GLU A 342 -21.85 20.04 -28.90
N LEU A 343 -22.35 21.11 -29.54
CA LEU A 343 -23.10 21.03 -30.79
C LEU A 343 -22.26 20.23 -31.78
N SER A 344 -22.48 18.93 -31.79
CA SER A 344 -21.69 17.98 -32.56
C SER A 344 -22.34 17.86 -33.92
N ALA A 345 -21.73 17.11 -34.85
CA ALA A 345 -22.38 16.74 -36.11
C ALA A 345 -23.83 16.24 -35.90
N LYS A 346 -24.13 15.72 -34.70
CA LYS A 346 -25.43 15.37 -34.14
C LYS A 346 -26.51 16.46 -34.25
N ASP A 347 -26.19 17.72 -33.96
CA ASP A 347 -27.16 18.83 -34.03
C ASP A 347 -27.36 19.31 -35.47
N LEU A 348 -26.33 19.15 -36.31
CA LEU A 348 -26.41 19.33 -37.76
C LEU A 348 -27.20 18.19 -38.44
N GLU A 349 -27.11 16.98 -37.92
CA GLU A 349 -27.75 15.75 -38.41
C GLU A 349 -29.19 15.60 -37.93
N GLU A 350 -29.53 16.07 -36.72
CA GLU A 350 -30.91 16.23 -36.26
C GLU A 350 -31.67 17.26 -37.11
N ALA A 351 -31.00 18.33 -37.53
CA ALA A 351 -31.50 19.27 -38.53
C ALA A 351 -31.66 18.63 -39.93
N LEU A 352 -31.01 17.49 -40.19
CA LEU A 352 -31.11 16.66 -41.41
C LEU A 352 -31.98 15.39 -41.23
N GLY A 353 -32.61 15.18 -40.06
CA GLY A 353 -33.50 14.05 -39.79
C GLY A 353 -32.84 12.70 -39.51
N LEU A 354 -31.52 12.66 -39.28
CA LEU A 354 -30.79 11.45 -38.91
C LEU A 354 -30.64 11.41 -37.38
N ARG A 355 -31.26 10.43 -36.69
CA ARG A 355 -30.98 10.18 -35.26
C ARG A 355 -29.79 9.22 -35.16
N PRO A 356 -28.59 9.68 -34.74
CA PRO A 356 -27.52 8.75 -34.45
C PRO A 356 -27.86 7.93 -33.20
N PRO A 357 -27.34 6.69 -33.10
CA PRO A 357 -27.57 5.85 -31.93
C PRO A 357 -27.09 6.58 -30.67
N GLU A 358 -27.91 6.62 -29.63
CA GLU A 358 -27.48 7.12 -28.33
C GLU A 358 -26.27 6.31 -27.85
N GLN A 359 -25.19 7.00 -27.50
CA GLN A 359 -24.02 6.33 -26.94
C GLN A 359 -24.41 5.71 -25.58
N PRO A 360 -24.03 4.44 -25.33
CA PRO A 360 -24.28 3.79 -24.05
C PRO A 360 -23.73 4.61 -22.87
N ARG A 361 -24.56 4.82 -21.85
CA ARG A 361 -24.19 5.54 -20.63
C ARG A 361 -24.30 4.62 -19.43
N LEU A 362 -23.22 4.49 -18.67
CA LEU A 362 -23.21 3.74 -17.42
C LEU A 362 -24.05 4.51 -16.38
N LEU A 363 -25.09 3.84 -15.87
CA LEU A 363 -26.05 4.29 -14.88
C LEU A 363 -26.79 5.58 -15.28
N GLY A 364 -26.94 5.78 -16.61
CA GLY A 364 -27.50 6.97 -17.23
C GLY A 364 -26.64 8.22 -17.10
N LEU A 365 -25.38 8.10 -16.64
CA LEU A 365 -24.54 9.23 -16.28
C LEU A 365 -23.22 9.25 -17.05
N TYR A 366 -22.42 8.19 -16.93
CA TYR A 366 -21.03 8.22 -17.41
C TYR A 366 -20.90 7.72 -18.84
N THR A 367 -20.17 8.46 -19.70
CA THR A 367 -19.66 7.91 -20.96
C THR A 367 -18.41 7.05 -20.71
N ALA A 368 -17.95 6.31 -21.72
CA ALA A 368 -16.71 5.53 -21.63
C ALA A 368 -15.50 6.44 -21.34
N GLU A 369 -15.38 7.57 -22.03
CA GLU A 369 -14.34 8.58 -21.81
C GLU A 369 -14.45 9.22 -20.43
N GLY A 370 -15.69 9.41 -19.93
CA GLY A 370 -15.94 9.86 -18.57
C GLY A 370 -15.42 8.89 -17.52
N ILE A 371 -15.59 7.58 -17.73
CA ILE A 371 -15.03 6.54 -16.88
C ILE A 371 -13.50 6.57 -16.93
N GLU A 372 -12.90 6.66 -18.12
CA GLU A 372 -11.44 6.77 -18.27
C GLU A 372 -10.88 8.03 -17.58
N TYR A 373 -11.57 9.16 -17.74
CA TYR A 373 -11.24 10.41 -17.08
C TYR A 373 -11.24 10.22 -15.56
N ALA A 374 -12.30 9.65 -14.98
CA ALA A 374 -12.37 9.38 -13.55
C ALA A 374 -11.28 8.42 -13.06
N LEU A 375 -11.11 7.27 -13.71
CA LEU A 375 -10.12 6.25 -13.34
C LEU A 375 -8.68 6.77 -13.46
N SER A 376 -8.41 7.65 -14.44
CA SER A 376 -7.13 8.33 -14.57
C SER A 376 -6.83 9.26 -13.40
N HIS A 377 -7.81 10.04 -12.95
CA HIS A 377 -7.68 10.97 -11.81
C HIS A 377 -7.55 10.24 -10.46
N PHE A 378 -8.17 9.07 -10.33
CA PHE A 378 -7.95 8.18 -9.18
C PHE A 378 -6.57 7.47 -9.22
N GLY A 379 -5.87 7.52 -10.36
CA GLY A 379 -4.55 6.92 -10.55
C GLY A 379 -4.57 5.42 -10.88
N ILE A 380 -5.75 4.89 -11.24
CA ILE A 380 -6.01 3.49 -11.59
C ILE A 380 -5.44 3.18 -12.98
N ILE A 381 -5.82 3.94 -14.01
CA ILE A 381 -5.27 3.78 -15.37
C ILE A 381 -3.73 3.95 -15.38
N PRO A 382 -3.16 5.00 -14.74
CA PRO A 382 -1.72 5.10 -14.58
C PRO A 382 -1.07 3.90 -13.87
N HIS A 383 -1.78 3.19 -12.98
CA HIS A 383 -1.26 1.97 -12.36
C HIS A 383 -1.26 0.80 -13.32
N ILE A 384 -2.39 0.58 -14.00
CA ILE A 384 -2.54 -0.46 -15.03
C ILE A 384 -1.44 -0.35 -16.09
N ARG A 385 -1.12 0.89 -16.54
CA ARG A 385 -0.03 1.12 -17.49
C ARG A 385 1.34 0.63 -17.00
N ARG A 386 1.63 0.79 -15.71
CA ARG A 386 2.89 0.31 -15.12
C ARG A 386 2.93 -1.19 -14.88
N LEU A 387 1.80 -1.88 -15.00
CA LEU A 387 1.76 -3.35 -15.04
C LEU A 387 2.06 -3.89 -16.45
N GLY A 388 2.32 -3.00 -17.43
CA GLY A 388 2.68 -3.36 -18.79
C GLY A 388 1.50 -3.41 -19.76
N PHE A 389 0.38 -2.75 -19.42
CA PHE A 389 -0.80 -2.65 -20.29
C PHE A 389 -0.87 -1.28 -20.96
N GLU A 390 -0.83 -1.25 -22.28
CA GLU A 390 -0.89 -0.03 -23.08
C GLU A 390 -2.30 0.21 -23.62
N GLN A 391 -2.54 1.39 -24.20
CA GLN A 391 -3.81 1.73 -24.88
C GLN A 391 -5.06 1.42 -24.02
N VAL A 392 -4.96 1.71 -22.72
CA VAL A 392 -6.04 1.42 -21.77
C VAL A 392 -7.24 2.33 -22.05
N HIS A 393 -8.40 1.73 -22.31
CA HIS A 393 -9.66 2.43 -22.61
C HIS A 393 -10.86 1.68 -22.02
N ALA A 394 -11.99 2.36 -21.88
CA ALA A 394 -13.24 1.80 -21.39
C ALA A 394 -14.23 1.55 -22.53
N ALA A 395 -15.14 0.60 -22.33
CA ALA A 395 -16.32 0.37 -23.16
C ALA A 395 -17.52 0.11 -22.25
N ILE A 396 -18.70 0.50 -22.71
CA ILE A 396 -19.96 0.33 -22.00
C ILE A 396 -20.92 -0.45 -22.91
N ASP A 397 -21.55 -1.47 -22.35
CA ASP A 397 -22.64 -2.20 -22.99
C ASP A 397 -23.86 -2.13 -22.06
N VAL A 398 -25.03 -1.79 -22.59
CA VAL A 398 -26.29 -1.89 -21.84
C VAL A 398 -26.85 -3.29 -22.07
N VAL A 399 -27.12 -4.03 -20.99
CA VAL A 399 -27.71 -5.37 -21.03
C VAL A 399 -28.95 -5.42 -20.15
N ASP A 400 -29.85 -6.38 -20.35
CA ASP A 400 -31.14 -6.44 -19.64
C ASP A 400 -31.00 -6.46 -18.10
N MET A 401 -29.86 -6.93 -17.59
CA MET A 401 -29.57 -7.11 -16.17
C MET A 401 -28.72 -5.96 -15.57
N GLY A 402 -28.60 -4.83 -16.27
CA GLY A 402 -27.88 -3.63 -15.82
C GLY A 402 -26.82 -3.14 -16.81
N ASP A 403 -26.01 -2.17 -16.39
CA ASP A 403 -24.98 -1.60 -17.25
C ASP A 403 -23.64 -2.31 -17.04
N ARG A 404 -23.05 -2.80 -18.13
CA ARG A 404 -21.73 -3.42 -18.13
C ARG A 404 -20.68 -2.40 -18.54
N VAL A 405 -19.64 -2.25 -17.74
CA VAL A 405 -18.42 -1.53 -18.09
C VAL A 405 -17.23 -2.48 -18.16
N ARG A 406 -16.44 -2.35 -19.23
CA ARG A 406 -15.17 -3.04 -19.42
C ARG A 406 -14.05 -2.02 -19.56
N VAL A 407 -12.95 -2.20 -18.83
CA VAL A 407 -11.68 -1.50 -19.07
C VAL A 407 -10.74 -2.49 -19.71
N MET A 408 -10.30 -2.20 -20.92
CA MET A 408 -9.43 -3.04 -21.73
C MET A 408 -8.03 -2.43 -21.82
N GLY A 409 -7.04 -3.25 -22.11
CA GLY A 409 -5.68 -2.78 -22.41
C GLY A 409 -4.89 -3.80 -23.21
N ASN A 410 -3.87 -3.32 -23.91
CA ASN A 410 -3.04 -4.11 -24.79
C ASN A 410 -1.79 -4.61 -24.06
N ALA A 411 -1.49 -5.89 -24.18
CA ALA A 411 -0.25 -6.49 -23.72
C ALA A 411 0.14 -7.65 -24.63
N LEU A 412 1.43 -7.74 -24.95
CA LEU A 412 1.98 -8.81 -25.81
C LEU A 412 1.27 -8.88 -27.18
N GLY A 413 0.96 -7.72 -27.77
CA GLY A 413 0.29 -7.61 -29.08
C GLY A 413 -1.19 -8.03 -29.09
N LYS A 414 -1.81 -8.29 -27.94
CA LYS A 414 -3.22 -8.66 -27.80
C LYS A 414 -3.95 -7.70 -26.88
N GLN A 415 -5.22 -7.46 -27.16
CA GLN A 415 -6.12 -6.73 -26.27
C GLN A 415 -6.70 -7.69 -25.22
N HIS A 416 -6.82 -7.22 -23.99
CA HIS A 416 -7.37 -7.98 -22.87
C HIS A 416 -8.39 -7.15 -22.10
N VAL A 417 -9.42 -7.81 -21.56
CA VAL A 417 -10.31 -7.20 -20.55
C VAL A 417 -9.60 -7.26 -19.20
N LEU A 418 -9.37 -6.11 -18.59
CA LEU A 418 -8.62 -5.96 -17.35
C LEU A 418 -9.54 -5.71 -16.16
N VAL A 419 -10.58 -4.91 -16.36
CA VAL A 419 -11.65 -4.72 -15.38
C VAL A 419 -12.96 -4.97 -16.10
N GLU A 420 -13.83 -5.77 -15.52
CA GLU A 420 -15.21 -5.91 -15.96
C GLU A 420 -16.12 -5.75 -14.76
N CYS A 421 -17.13 -4.89 -14.88
CA CYS A 421 -18.07 -4.63 -13.81
C CYS A 421 -19.48 -4.53 -14.37
N MET A 422 -20.44 -5.15 -13.69
CA MET A 422 -21.85 -5.10 -14.05
C MET A 422 -22.64 -4.48 -12.92
N LEU A 423 -23.31 -3.37 -13.21
CA LEU A 423 -23.84 -2.44 -12.23
C LEU A 423 -25.33 -2.18 -12.43
N GLU A 424 -26.05 -2.05 -11.33
CA GLU A 424 -27.47 -1.70 -11.32
C GLU A 424 -27.79 -0.83 -10.11
N ARG A 425 -28.84 0.00 -10.21
CA ARG A 425 -29.46 0.61 -9.02
C ARG A 425 -30.51 -0.37 -8.48
N ARG A 426 -30.35 -0.80 -7.24
CA ARG A 426 -31.25 -1.79 -6.63
C ARG A 426 -31.51 -1.46 -5.18
N ARG A 427 -32.67 -1.87 -4.64
CA ARG A 427 -32.94 -1.83 -3.20
C ARG A 427 -32.44 -3.09 -2.51
N VAL A 428 -31.66 -2.92 -1.46
CA VAL A 428 -31.17 -3.98 -0.56
C VAL A 428 -31.47 -3.55 0.88
N VAL A 429 -32.21 -4.37 1.63
CA VAL A 429 -32.71 -4.03 2.99
C VAL A 429 -33.35 -2.63 2.99
N GLU A 430 -34.30 -2.42 2.09
CA GLU A 430 -35.08 -1.19 1.93
C GLU A 430 -34.28 0.08 1.58
N ARG A 431 -32.98 -0.03 1.31
CA ARG A 431 -32.10 1.10 0.97
C ARG A 431 -31.61 1.02 -0.46
N ASP A 432 -31.53 2.16 -1.13
CA ASP A 432 -31.06 2.25 -2.51
C ASP A 432 -29.53 2.13 -2.55
N VAL A 433 -29.03 1.13 -3.26
CA VAL A 433 -27.59 0.83 -3.36
C VAL A 433 -27.14 0.70 -4.80
N LEU A 434 -25.85 0.93 -5.02
CA LEU A 434 -25.19 0.50 -6.25
C LEU A 434 -24.90 -0.98 -6.14
N TYR A 435 -25.67 -1.80 -6.85
CA TYR A 435 -25.51 -3.24 -6.84
C TYR A 435 -24.50 -3.68 -7.90
N VAL A 436 -23.51 -4.45 -7.47
CA VAL A 436 -22.45 -5.02 -8.29
C VAL A 436 -22.77 -6.49 -8.50
N HIS A 437 -23.35 -6.82 -9.66
CA HIS A 437 -23.66 -8.20 -10.03
C HIS A 437 -22.38 -9.01 -10.24
N TRP A 438 -21.38 -8.37 -10.83
CA TRP A 438 -20.11 -8.98 -11.19
C TRP A 438 -18.98 -7.96 -11.14
N LEU A 439 -17.83 -8.36 -10.62
CA LEU A 439 -16.58 -7.59 -10.69
C LEU A 439 -15.41 -8.54 -10.94
N ALA A 440 -14.85 -8.48 -12.14
CA ALA A 440 -13.60 -9.16 -12.48
C ALA A 440 -12.46 -8.15 -12.60
N LEU A 441 -11.32 -8.49 -11.98
CA LEU A 441 -10.08 -7.72 -12.04
C LEU A 441 -8.97 -8.65 -12.53
N CYS A 442 -8.70 -8.66 -13.82
CA CYS A 442 -7.90 -9.68 -14.48
C CYS A 442 -6.51 -9.16 -14.85
N ASN A 443 -5.47 -9.86 -14.38
CA ASN A 443 -4.09 -9.64 -14.84
C ASN A 443 -3.64 -10.82 -15.71
N PRO A 444 -3.90 -10.78 -17.03
CA PRO A 444 -3.55 -11.86 -17.96
C PRO A 444 -2.04 -12.02 -18.18
N ARG A 445 -1.20 -11.11 -17.67
CA ARG A 445 0.27 -11.25 -17.69
C ARG A 445 0.77 -12.11 -16.53
N ALA A 446 0.02 -12.18 -15.44
CA ALA A 446 0.37 -12.95 -14.26
C ALA A 446 -0.01 -14.43 -14.41
N ARG A 447 0.66 -15.30 -13.65
CA ARG A 447 0.33 -16.73 -13.57
C ARG A 447 0.05 -17.15 -12.12
N PHE A 448 -0.74 -18.20 -11.96
CA PHE A 448 -0.85 -18.88 -10.67
C PHE A 448 0.44 -19.63 -10.36
N SER A 449 0.75 -19.75 -9.07
CA SER A 449 1.92 -20.48 -8.57
C SER A 449 1.59 -21.07 -7.19
N GLU A 450 2.51 -21.82 -6.59
CA GLU A 450 2.33 -22.31 -5.21
C GLU A 450 2.11 -21.16 -4.21
N LYS A 451 2.82 -20.05 -4.43
CA LYS A 451 2.67 -18.83 -3.62
C LYS A 451 1.42 -18.04 -3.98
N ARG A 452 0.80 -18.29 -5.13
CA ARG A 452 -0.40 -17.62 -5.60
C ARG A 452 -1.38 -18.65 -6.19
N PRO A 453 -1.97 -19.50 -5.34
CA PRO A 453 -2.85 -20.57 -5.82
C PRO A 453 -4.11 -19.98 -6.45
N GLN A 454 -4.65 -20.69 -7.44
CA GLN A 454 -5.94 -20.35 -8.05
C GLN A 454 -7.07 -20.54 -7.02
N LEU A 455 -7.83 -19.47 -6.77
CA LEU A 455 -9.07 -19.54 -6.00
C LEU A 455 -10.24 -19.92 -6.92
N PRO A 456 -11.30 -20.58 -6.41
CA PRO A 456 -12.49 -20.89 -7.18
C PRO A 456 -13.06 -19.64 -7.89
N GLY A 457 -13.42 -19.78 -9.16
CA GLY A 457 -13.96 -18.70 -9.99
C GLY A 457 -12.92 -17.76 -10.61
N GLN A 458 -11.62 -17.99 -10.42
CA GLN A 458 -10.57 -17.22 -11.10
C GLN A 458 -10.09 -17.93 -12.37
N GLU A 459 -10.04 -17.23 -13.49
CA GLU A 459 -9.38 -17.71 -14.71
C GLU A 459 -7.92 -17.27 -14.79
N VAL A 460 -7.64 -16.05 -14.32
CA VAL A 460 -6.30 -15.46 -14.25
C VAL A 460 -6.10 -14.78 -12.89
N PRO A 461 -4.86 -14.55 -12.47
CA PRO A 461 -4.60 -13.84 -11.23
C PRO A 461 -5.11 -12.39 -11.27
N GLY A 462 -5.47 -11.85 -10.11
CA GLY A 462 -6.06 -10.53 -10.03
C GLY A 462 -5.11 -9.35 -10.25
N LEU A 463 -5.63 -8.18 -10.68
CA LEU A 463 -4.84 -6.93 -10.80
C LEU A 463 -4.34 -6.37 -9.47
N GLY A 464 -4.95 -6.75 -8.35
CA GLY A 464 -4.65 -6.17 -7.03
C GLY A 464 -5.21 -4.75 -6.82
N LEU A 465 -6.22 -4.36 -7.62
CA LEU A 465 -6.87 -3.04 -7.57
C LEU A 465 -8.25 -3.05 -6.89
N ALA A 466 -8.58 -4.11 -6.15
CA ALA A 466 -9.91 -4.29 -5.55
C ALA A 466 -10.28 -3.14 -4.61
N ARG A 467 -9.33 -2.66 -3.81
CA ARG A 467 -9.56 -1.54 -2.88
C ARG A 467 -9.79 -0.22 -3.63
N GLU A 468 -8.98 0.07 -4.65
CA GLU A 468 -9.13 1.26 -5.49
C GLU A 468 -10.47 1.27 -6.22
N ILE A 469 -10.86 0.14 -6.81
CA ILE A 469 -12.11 0.01 -7.55
C ILE A 469 -13.31 0.10 -6.59
N GLY A 470 -13.24 -0.54 -5.42
CA GLY A 470 -14.27 -0.40 -4.38
C GLY A 470 -14.49 1.04 -3.95
N TRP A 471 -13.41 1.82 -3.75
CA TRP A 471 -13.54 3.25 -3.45
C TRP A 471 -14.08 4.07 -4.62
N ALA A 472 -13.72 3.73 -5.87
CA ALA A 472 -14.28 4.38 -7.06
C ALA A 472 -15.80 4.12 -7.17
N LEU A 473 -16.25 2.88 -6.98
CA LEU A 473 -17.67 2.51 -6.93
C LEU A 473 -18.39 3.25 -5.80
N ALA A 474 -17.78 3.35 -4.62
CA ALA A 474 -18.34 4.13 -3.51
C ALA A 474 -18.48 5.64 -3.84
N ARG A 475 -17.63 6.19 -4.73
CA ARG A 475 -17.79 7.57 -5.22
C ARG A 475 -18.91 7.68 -6.25
N ILE A 476 -19.08 6.68 -7.12
CA ILE A 476 -20.20 6.58 -8.06
C ILE A 476 -21.51 6.54 -7.28
N ALA A 477 -21.65 5.60 -6.33
CA ALA A 477 -22.83 5.47 -5.48
C ALA A 477 -23.19 6.78 -4.77
N ARG A 478 -22.20 7.44 -4.16
CA ARG A 478 -22.39 8.75 -3.52
C ARG A 478 -22.89 9.83 -4.49
N ARG A 479 -22.37 9.85 -5.73
CA ARG A 479 -22.78 10.83 -6.75
C ARG A 479 -24.21 10.61 -7.22
N LEU A 480 -24.64 9.35 -7.24
CA LEU A 480 -26.00 8.96 -7.60
C LEU A 480 -27.01 9.11 -6.46
N GLY A 481 -26.59 9.58 -5.28
CA GLY A 481 -27.45 9.71 -4.10
C GLY A 481 -27.79 8.37 -3.42
N LEU A 482 -27.04 7.31 -3.72
CA LEU A 482 -27.26 5.97 -3.15
C LEU A 482 -26.61 5.85 -1.76
N GLU A 483 -27.11 4.93 -0.95
CA GLU A 483 -26.71 4.74 0.44
C GLU A 483 -25.51 3.79 0.62
N GLY A 484 -25.20 2.99 -0.40
CA GLY A 484 -24.17 1.96 -0.31
C GLY A 484 -23.76 1.37 -1.65
N VAL A 485 -22.73 0.52 -1.58
CA VAL A 485 -22.35 -0.40 -2.67
C VAL A 485 -22.61 -1.82 -2.17
N ALA A 486 -23.36 -2.63 -2.91
CA ALA A 486 -23.70 -3.98 -2.52
C ALA A 486 -23.19 -5.00 -3.55
N TYR A 487 -22.83 -6.19 -3.10
CA TYR A 487 -22.53 -7.32 -3.97
C TYR A 487 -22.79 -8.63 -3.22
N ARG A 488 -22.90 -9.74 -3.96
CA ARG A 488 -23.14 -11.07 -3.38
C ARG A 488 -21.90 -11.96 -3.56
N PRO A 489 -21.03 -12.12 -2.55
CA PRO A 489 -19.85 -12.98 -2.65
C PRO A 489 -20.23 -14.45 -2.85
N ALA A 490 -20.01 -14.96 -4.05
CA ALA A 490 -20.19 -16.38 -4.37
C ALA A 490 -19.29 -17.30 -3.53
N TRP A 491 -18.13 -16.80 -3.06
CA TRP A 491 -17.14 -17.58 -2.32
C TRP A 491 -16.69 -16.91 -1.03
N TYR A 492 -16.24 -17.72 -0.06
CA TYR A 492 -15.70 -17.24 1.21
C TYR A 492 -14.53 -16.26 1.04
N HIS A 493 -13.57 -16.54 0.15
CA HIS A 493 -12.43 -15.64 -0.06
C HIS A 493 -12.84 -14.25 -0.58
N THR A 494 -13.93 -14.16 -1.34
CA THR A 494 -14.46 -12.90 -1.85
C THR A 494 -15.02 -12.08 -0.69
N ALA A 495 -15.86 -12.69 0.16
CA ALA A 495 -16.37 -12.06 1.38
C ALA A 495 -15.24 -11.66 2.33
N TYR A 496 -14.29 -12.57 2.56
CA TYR A 496 -13.11 -12.34 3.39
C TYR A 496 -12.33 -11.12 2.89
N SER A 497 -12.08 -11.01 1.59
CA SER A 497 -11.37 -9.86 1.02
C SER A 497 -12.13 -8.54 1.22
N GLY A 498 -13.47 -8.56 1.14
CA GLY A 498 -14.32 -7.38 1.33
C GLY A 498 -14.57 -6.94 2.78
N ARG A 499 -14.27 -7.81 3.78
CA ARG A 499 -14.65 -7.65 5.20
C ARG A 499 -14.29 -6.33 5.89
N TYR A 500 -13.35 -5.57 5.34
CA TYR A 500 -12.90 -4.31 5.94
C TYR A 500 -13.80 -3.12 5.64
N HIS A 501 -14.64 -3.23 4.60
CA HIS A 501 -15.53 -2.16 4.15
C HIS A 501 -16.95 -2.65 3.98
N PHE A 502 -17.13 -3.94 3.71
CA PHE A 502 -18.42 -4.58 3.51
C PHE A 502 -18.76 -5.44 4.71
N VAL A 503 -20.03 -5.39 5.09
CA VAL A 503 -20.65 -6.26 6.08
C VAL A 503 -21.83 -6.97 5.43
N PHE A 504 -22.18 -8.17 5.87
CA PHE A 504 -23.41 -8.82 5.42
C PHE A 504 -24.61 -7.95 5.80
N ALA A 505 -25.60 -7.90 4.92
CA ALA A 505 -26.81 -7.12 5.13
C ALA A 505 -27.65 -7.67 6.29
N ASP A 506 -27.63 -8.99 6.48
CA ASP A 506 -28.25 -9.68 7.62
C ASP A 506 -27.30 -9.74 8.83
N SER A 507 -27.82 -9.37 10.01
CA SER A 507 -27.04 -9.30 11.25
C SER A 507 -26.58 -10.67 11.75
N ARG A 508 -27.39 -11.72 11.57
CA ARG A 508 -27.00 -13.08 11.99
C ARG A 508 -25.93 -13.65 11.07
N ARG A 509 -26.07 -13.42 9.76
CA ARG A 509 -25.09 -13.80 8.76
C ARG A 509 -23.74 -13.12 9.00
N GLN A 510 -23.75 -11.82 9.33
CA GLN A 510 -22.54 -11.10 9.72
C GLN A 510 -21.89 -11.71 10.96
N GLY A 511 -22.67 -12.02 12.01
CA GLY A 511 -22.17 -12.68 13.21
C GLY A 511 -21.52 -14.04 12.94
N ARG A 512 -22.16 -14.89 12.11
CA ARG A 512 -21.59 -16.18 11.67
C ARG A 512 -20.30 -15.99 10.88
N PHE A 513 -20.25 -15.02 9.99
CA PHE A 513 -19.05 -14.73 9.21
C PHE A 513 -17.88 -14.28 10.10
N GLU A 514 -18.14 -13.46 11.12
CA GLU A 514 -17.12 -13.09 12.10
C GLU A 514 -16.66 -14.27 12.96
N ALA A 515 -17.56 -15.20 13.29
CA ALA A 515 -17.17 -16.45 13.95
C ALA A 515 -16.28 -17.32 13.05
N MET A 516 -16.58 -17.45 11.76
CA MET A 516 -15.71 -18.13 10.80
C MET A 516 -14.31 -17.50 10.77
N GLN A 517 -14.22 -16.16 10.74
CA GLN A 517 -12.93 -15.46 10.76
C GLN A 517 -12.16 -15.73 12.06
N ARG A 518 -12.84 -15.77 13.20
CA ARG A 518 -12.23 -16.07 14.50
C ARG A 518 -11.70 -17.49 14.56
N ASP A 519 -12.51 -18.46 14.18
CA ASP A 519 -12.25 -19.88 14.39
C ASP A 519 -11.30 -20.46 13.33
N LEU A 520 -11.30 -19.91 12.11
CA LEU A 520 -10.50 -20.40 10.99
C LEU A 520 -9.29 -19.49 10.68
N ARG A 521 -8.94 -18.57 11.58
CA ARG A 521 -7.86 -17.58 11.39
C ARG A 521 -6.50 -18.20 11.09
N ASP A 522 -6.26 -19.38 11.64
CA ASP A 522 -4.97 -20.09 11.59
C ASP A 522 -4.91 -21.06 10.38
N ILE A 523 -5.98 -21.13 9.58
CA ILE A 523 -6.08 -21.97 8.38
C ILE A 523 -5.89 -21.11 7.12
N PRO A 524 -5.07 -21.54 6.15
CA PRO A 524 -4.89 -20.81 4.89
C PRO A 524 -6.22 -20.50 4.19
N LEU A 525 -6.38 -19.26 3.70
CA LEU A 525 -7.62 -18.78 3.09
C LEU A 525 -8.12 -19.67 1.93
N ILE A 526 -7.20 -20.21 1.14
CA ILE A 526 -7.51 -21.14 0.04
C ILE A 526 -8.14 -22.44 0.56
N GLU A 527 -7.63 -22.98 1.68
CA GLU A 527 -8.15 -24.20 2.29
C GLU A 527 -9.53 -23.98 2.87
N VAL A 528 -9.74 -22.85 3.57
CA VAL A 528 -11.07 -22.46 4.06
C VAL A 528 -12.07 -22.34 2.92
N THR A 529 -11.64 -21.71 1.82
CA THR A 529 -12.50 -21.50 0.65
C THR A 529 -12.85 -22.81 -0.04
N ARG A 530 -11.88 -23.71 -0.23
CA ARG A 530 -12.12 -25.05 -0.80
C ARG A 530 -13.02 -25.88 0.12
N ALA A 531 -12.77 -25.87 1.42
CA ALA A 531 -13.59 -26.57 2.40
C ALA A 531 -15.05 -26.10 2.39
N ALA A 532 -15.25 -24.79 2.26
CA ALA A 532 -16.57 -24.20 2.14
C ALA A 532 -17.27 -24.62 0.83
N ALA A 533 -16.53 -24.64 -0.28
CA ALA A 533 -17.03 -25.09 -1.59
C ALA A 533 -17.39 -26.58 -1.63
N GLU A 534 -16.59 -27.42 -0.96
CA GLU A 534 -16.73 -28.89 -0.94
C GLU A 534 -17.68 -29.37 0.17
N GLY A 535 -18.29 -28.45 0.94
CA GLY A 535 -19.20 -28.80 2.04
C GLY A 535 -18.53 -29.49 3.23
N ARG A 536 -17.23 -29.23 3.44
CA ARG A 536 -16.40 -29.71 4.56
C ARG A 536 -16.42 -28.78 5.77
N LEU A 537 -17.05 -27.62 5.66
CA LEU A 537 -17.27 -26.71 6.78
C LEU A 537 -18.25 -27.32 7.78
N ARG A 538 -17.98 -27.13 9.07
CA ARG A 538 -18.85 -27.53 10.18
C ARG A 538 -19.16 -26.34 11.08
N ASN A 539 -20.36 -26.29 11.64
CA ASN A 539 -20.73 -25.41 12.75
C ASN A 539 -21.24 -26.29 13.90
N HIS A 540 -20.58 -26.28 15.06
CA HIS A 540 -20.86 -27.25 16.16
C HIS A 540 -20.83 -28.73 15.73
N GLY A 541 -19.96 -29.06 14.77
CA GLY A 541 -19.85 -30.43 14.24
C GLY A 541 -20.91 -30.79 13.20
N GLU A 542 -21.93 -29.95 12.99
CA GLU A 542 -22.94 -30.15 11.94
C GLU A 542 -22.47 -29.58 10.60
N ARG A 543 -22.88 -30.21 9.49
CA ARG A 543 -22.52 -29.76 8.14
C ARG A 543 -23.09 -28.36 7.87
N CYS A 544 -22.23 -27.44 7.44
CA CYS A 544 -22.63 -26.10 7.05
C CYS A 544 -22.12 -25.81 5.63
N THR A 545 -22.95 -25.17 4.81
CA THR A 545 -22.60 -24.74 3.45
C THR A 545 -22.34 -23.24 3.41
N TRP A 546 -21.46 -22.82 2.51
CA TRP A 546 -21.33 -21.39 2.22
C TRP A 546 -22.58 -20.88 1.51
N GLU A 547 -23.30 -19.98 2.15
CA GLU A 547 -24.44 -19.28 1.57
C GLU A 547 -24.00 -17.90 1.11
N ALA A 548 -24.03 -17.69 -0.21
CA ALA A 548 -23.80 -16.37 -0.77
C ALA A 548 -25.00 -15.48 -0.42
N GLU A 549 -24.76 -14.36 0.24
CA GLU A 549 -25.76 -13.36 0.63
C GLU A 549 -25.20 -11.96 0.38
N GLU A 550 -26.06 -10.95 0.31
CA GLU A 550 -25.68 -9.57 0.05
C GLU A 550 -24.75 -9.03 1.15
N MET A 551 -23.57 -8.58 0.74
CA MET A 551 -22.70 -7.73 1.53
C MET A 551 -22.79 -6.29 1.04
N VAL A 552 -22.87 -5.34 1.97
CA VAL A 552 -23.02 -3.92 1.67
C VAL A 552 -21.91 -3.11 2.34
N PHE A 553 -21.28 -2.26 1.55
CA PHE A 553 -20.49 -1.15 2.03
C PHE A 553 -21.39 0.08 2.14
N TRP A 554 -21.85 0.35 3.36
CA TRP A 554 -22.66 1.53 3.68
C TRP A 554 -21.81 2.81 3.63
N LEU A 555 -22.28 3.81 2.88
CA LEU A 555 -21.63 5.13 2.83
C LEU A 555 -21.99 6.01 4.03
N PHE A 556 -23.05 5.61 4.74
CA PHE A 556 -23.61 6.22 5.94
C PHE A 556 -23.73 5.15 7.03
N ASP A 557 -24.66 5.32 7.97
CA ASP A 557 -24.86 4.39 9.08
C ASP A 557 -25.37 3.03 8.59
N SER A 558 -24.73 1.97 9.07
CA SER A 558 -25.14 0.60 8.80
C SER A 558 -26.43 0.27 9.58
N PRO A 559 -27.41 -0.41 8.97
CA PRO A 559 -28.62 -0.86 9.66
C PRO A 559 -28.41 -2.12 10.53
N LEU A 560 -27.16 -2.56 10.72
CA LEU A 560 -26.86 -3.77 11.49
C LEU A 560 -27.17 -3.62 12.97
N ASP A 561 -27.74 -4.67 13.55
CA ASP A 561 -27.87 -4.81 15.00
C ASP A 561 -26.62 -5.48 15.56
N GLU A 562 -25.71 -4.67 16.10
CA GLU A 562 -24.45 -5.11 16.71
C GLU A 562 -24.65 -6.12 17.85
N LYS A 563 -25.80 -6.10 18.54
CA LYS A 563 -26.10 -7.10 19.59
C LYS A 563 -26.33 -8.47 18.97
N ILE A 564 -27.15 -8.54 17.91
CA ILE A 564 -27.42 -9.79 17.18
C ILE A 564 -26.12 -10.33 16.57
N VAL A 565 -25.31 -9.46 15.97
CA VAL A 565 -23.98 -9.83 15.43
C VAL A 565 -23.11 -10.44 16.53
N ALA A 566 -23.01 -9.79 17.69
CA ALA A 566 -22.19 -10.26 18.80
C ALA A 566 -22.69 -11.59 19.39
N GLU A 567 -24.01 -11.76 19.55
CA GLU A 567 -24.65 -12.98 20.03
C GLU A 567 -24.39 -14.16 19.09
N GLU A 568 -24.66 -13.99 17.79
CA GLU A 568 -24.43 -15.04 16.78
C GLU A 568 -22.95 -15.41 16.66
N ARG A 569 -22.06 -14.41 16.71
CA ARG A 569 -20.62 -14.64 16.75
C ARG A 569 -20.20 -15.45 17.97
N ALA A 570 -20.77 -15.14 19.15
CA ALA A 570 -20.48 -15.86 20.38
C ALA A 570 -21.03 -17.29 20.35
N ASN A 571 -22.17 -17.51 19.69
CA ASN A 571 -22.85 -18.80 19.63
C ASN A 571 -22.25 -19.75 18.59
N ALA A 572 -21.80 -19.28 17.43
CA ALA A 572 -21.29 -20.16 16.37
C ALA A 572 -19.87 -20.67 16.64
N ARG A 573 -19.56 -21.89 16.20
CA ARG A 573 -18.21 -22.52 16.30
C ARG A 573 -17.88 -23.27 15.02
N PHE A 574 -16.98 -22.72 14.22
CA PHE A 574 -16.63 -23.27 12.91
C PHE A 574 -15.37 -24.13 12.93
N THR A 575 -15.42 -25.27 12.24
CA THR A 575 -14.26 -26.12 11.95
C THR A 575 -14.29 -26.64 10.51
N ILE A 576 -13.17 -27.18 10.05
CA ILE A 576 -13.06 -27.79 8.72
C ILE A 576 -12.68 -29.26 8.91
N VAL A 577 -13.37 -30.15 8.17
CA VAL A 577 -12.99 -31.56 8.08
C VAL A 577 -11.89 -31.73 7.03
N ALA A 578 -10.87 -32.54 7.35
CA ALA A 578 -9.79 -32.89 6.42
C ALA A 578 -10.34 -33.58 5.16
N SER A 579 -9.67 -33.42 4.01
CA SER A 579 -10.09 -34.09 2.79
C SER A 579 -9.77 -35.58 2.85
N GLU A 580 -10.54 -36.43 2.17
CA GLU A 580 -10.23 -37.86 2.08
C GLU A 580 -8.93 -38.15 1.30
N CYS A 581 -8.47 -37.20 0.47
CA CYS A 581 -7.19 -37.29 -0.24
C CYS A 581 -5.97 -37.09 0.66
N ASP A 582 -6.12 -36.45 1.83
CA ASP A 582 -5.00 -36.23 2.78
C ASP A 582 -4.68 -37.48 3.62
N LYS A 583 -5.45 -38.56 3.47
CA LYS A 583 -5.19 -39.83 4.17
C LYS A 583 -4.16 -40.71 3.47
N HIS A 584 -3.66 -40.33 2.29
CA HIS A 584 -2.75 -41.15 1.45
C HIS A 584 -1.50 -40.40 0.97
N VAL A 585 -0.84 -39.66 1.87
CA VAL A 585 0.57 -39.26 1.66
C VAL A 585 1.37 -39.75 2.88
N PRO A 586 2.30 -40.71 2.71
CA PRO A 586 3.19 -41.15 3.78
C PRO A 586 4.12 -40.05 4.29
#